data_AF-A0A7L4R2C6-F1
#
_entry.id   AF-A0A7L4R2C6-F1
#
_cell.length_a   1.000
_cell.length_b   1.000
_cell.length_c   1.000
_cell.angle_alpha   90.00
_cell.angle_beta   90.00
_cell.angle_gamma   90.00
#
_symmetry.space_group_name_H-M   'P 1'
#
loop_
_entity.id
_entity.type
_entity.pdbx_description
1 polymer ?
#
loop_
_entity_poly.entity_id
_entity_poly.type
_entity_poly.pdbx_seq_one_letter_code
_entity_poly.pdbx_strand_id
1 'polypeptide(L)'
;MTLFRTTGKRERAVKTLLGGTCEWCDRQVAFPDLVLHRIVPVPGRIPPESPDPQKRFLLLCRSCHQDIHRIPLPNHLQRDLVRRRSPEIRKALRILFDYIPEPYQPPDTADPAEIYEECFSLRSLDLFRAGG
;
A
#
# COMPACT_ATOMS: atom_id res chain seq x y z
N MET A 1 -2.35 15.55 13.00
CA MET A 1 -2.07 14.11 12.78
C MET A 1 -3.39 13.33 12.77
N THR A 2 -4.00 13.17 11.60
CA THR A 2 -5.32 12.53 11.46
C THR A 2 -5.19 11.03 11.72
N LEU A 3 -5.79 10.60 12.82
CA LEU A 3 -5.82 9.21 13.26
C LEU A 3 -6.51 8.37 12.19
N PHE A 4 -5.88 7.27 11.78
CA PHE A 4 -6.54 6.19 11.06
C PHE A 4 -7.51 5.48 12.03
N ARG A 5 -8.56 6.17 12.48
CA ARG A 5 -9.66 5.57 13.24
C ARG A 5 -10.62 4.98 12.22
N THR A 6 -10.43 3.72 11.87
CA THR A 6 -11.45 2.96 11.17
C THR A 6 -12.66 2.83 12.10
N THR A 7 -13.83 3.26 11.64
CA THR A 7 -15.08 2.94 12.32
C THR A 7 -15.32 1.43 12.25
N GLY A 8 -16.04 0.85 13.21
CA GLY A 8 -16.32 -0.60 13.20
C GLY A 8 -17.00 -1.09 11.91
N LYS A 9 -17.74 -0.21 11.21
CA LYS A 9 -18.30 -0.49 9.87
C LYS A 9 -17.22 -0.62 8.81
N ARG A 10 -16.24 0.30 8.76
CA ARG A 10 -15.12 0.27 7.81
C ARG A 10 -14.24 -0.96 8.03
N GLU A 11 -13.94 -1.30 9.29
CA GLU A 11 -13.16 -2.51 9.60
C GLU A 11 -13.85 -3.79 9.10
N ARG A 12 -15.16 -3.94 9.34
CA ARG A 12 -15.92 -5.08 8.81
C ARG A 12 -15.90 -5.12 7.29
N ALA A 13 -16.07 -3.98 6.62
CA ALA A 13 -16.01 -3.89 5.17
C ALA A 13 -14.63 -4.31 4.63
N VAL A 14 -13.52 -3.90 5.29
CA VAL A 14 -12.17 -4.36 4.91
C VAL A 14 -12.04 -5.88 5.05
N LYS A 15 -12.51 -6.46 6.16
CA LYS A 15 -12.49 -7.91 6.40
C LYS A 15 -13.27 -8.68 5.33
N THR A 16 -14.43 -8.16 4.94
CA THR A 16 -15.26 -8.73 3.86
C THR A 16 -14.56 -8.63 2.50
N LEU A 17 -14.00 -7.46 2.16
CA LEU A 17 -13.31 -7.24 0.88
C LEU A 17 -12.12 -8.18 0.72
N LEU A 18 -11.36 -8.42 1.80
CA LEU A 18 -10.20 -9.31 1.80
C LEU A 18 -10.57 -10.79 2.01
N GLY A 19 -11.86 -11.15 1.93
CA GLY A 19 -12.32 -12.54 1.97
C GLY A 19 -12.06 -13.28 3.28
N GLY A 20 -11.80 -12.56 4.37
CA GLY A 20 -11.42 -13.17 5.64
C GLY A 20 -10.01 -13.78 5.65
N THR A 21 -9.13 -13.35 4.75
CA THR A 21 -7.79 -13.94 4.59
C THR A 21 -6.71 -13.07 5.25
N CYS A 22 -5.77 -13.73 5.93
CA CYS A 22 -4.56 -13.07 6.47
C CYS A 22 -3.58 -12.72 5.35
N GLU A 23 -3.17 -11.47 5.24
CA GLU A 23 -2.27 -11.00 4.18
C GLU A 23 -0.80 -11.44 4.36
N TRP A 24 -0.45 -12.04 5.50
CA TRP A 24 0.89 -12.60 5.71
C TRP A 24 0.93 -14.09 5.38
N CYS A 25 0.10 -14.90 6.05
CA CYS A 25 0.16 -16.36 5.92
C CYS A 25 -0.89 -16.96 4.97
N ASP A 26 -1.67 -16.11 4.29
CA ASP A 26 -2.71 -16.49 3.32
C ASP A 26 -3.80 -17.44 3.86
N ARG A 27 -3.85 -17.65 5.17
CA ARG A 27 -4.88 -18.47 5.83
C ARG A 27 -6.19 -17.71 5.93
N GLN A 28 -7.27 -18.37 5.52
CA GLN A 28 -8.62 -17.91 5.78
C GLN A 28 -9.00 -18.17 7.24
N VAL A 29 -9.52 -17.15 7.90
CA VAL A 29 -9.85 -17.18 9.33
C VAL A 29 -11.15 -16.41 9.58
N ALA A 30 -11.81 -16.69 10.71
CA ALA A 30 -13.03 -15.99 11.08
C ALA A 30 -12.77 -14.49 11.32
N PHE A 31 -13.75 -13.64 10.99
CA PHE A 31 -13.63 -12.18 11.13
C PHE A 31 -13.23 -11.67 12.54
N PRO A 32 -13.63 -12.31 13.66
CA PRO A 32 -13.18 -11.92 15.00
C PRO A 32 -11.69 -12.16 15.26
N ASP A 33 -11.06 -13.03 14.48
CA ASP A 33 -9.64 -13.40 14.60
C ASP A 33 -8.73 -12.63 13.63
N LEU A 34 -9.32 -11.79 12.77
CA LEU A 34 -8.61 -10.85 11.92
C LEU A 34 -8.46 -9.50 12.62
N VAL A 35 -7.28 -8.92 12.50
CA VAL A 35 -6.91 -7.66 13.13
C VAL A 35 -6.30 -6.76 12.07
N LEU A 36 -6.73 -5.50 12.07
CA LEU A 36 -6.09 -4.45 11.28
C LEU A 36 -4.81 -3.99 11.98
N HIS A 37 -3.68 -4.44 11.46
CA HIS A 37 -2.36 -3.99 11.85
C HIS A 37 -2.04 -2.66 11.19
N ARG A 38 -1.51 -1.69 11.95
CA ARG A 38 -1.10 -0.39 11.41
C ARG A 38 0.39 -0.40 11.05
N ILE A 39 0.69 -0.02 9.82
CA ILE A 39 2.08 0.19 9.38
C ILE A 39 2.53 1.58 9.85
N VAL A 40 3.56 1.60 10.70
CA VAL A 40 4.09 2.85 11.28
C VAL A 40 5.06 3.50 10.28
N PRO A 41 4.89 4.81 9.96
CA PRO A 41 5.85 5.52 9.13
C PRO A 41 7.27 5.49 9.70
N VAL A 42 8.27 5.48 8.82
CA VAL A 42 9.68 5.58 9.24
C VAL A 42 9.91 6.98 9.85
N PRO A 43 10.57 7.09 11.02
CA PRO A 43 10.92 8.38 11.61
C PRO A 43 11.70 9.26 10.63
N GLY A 44 11.43 10.56 10.60
CA GLY A 44 12.12 11.51 9.73
C GLY A 44 11.63 11.55 8.27
N ARG A 45 10.74 10.65 7.84
CA ARG A 45 10.06 10.76 6.55
C ARG A 45 8.76 11.53 6.70
N ILE A 46 8.66 12.67 6.01
CA ILE A 46 7.39 13.41 5.87
C ILE A 46 6.45 12.53 5.02
N PRO A 47 5.32 12.06 5.57
CA PRO A 47 4.34 11.38 4.76
C PRO A 47 3.74 12.37 3.75
N PRO A 48 3.33 11.92 2.55
CA PRO A 48 2.66 12.81 1.60
C PRO A 48 1.38 13.38 2.22
N GLU A 49 0.94 14.55 1.74
CA GLU A 49 -0.23 15.28 2.27
C GLU A 49 -1.49 14.42 2.26
N SER A 50 -1.73 13.68 1.17
CA SER A 50 -2.84 12.71 1.03
C SER A 50 -2.35 11.28 0.74
N PRO A 51 -1.88 10.55 1.77
CA PRO A 51 -1.34 9.21 1.63
C PRO A 51 -2.44 8.17 1.46
N ASP A 52 -2.34 7.37 0.40
CA ASP A 52 -3.26 6.26 0.10
C ASP A 52 -3.52 5.40 1.36
N PRO A 53 -4.75 5.42 1.91
CA PRO A 53 -5.09 4.85 3.21
C PRO A 53 -4.87 3.34 3.27
N GLN A 54 -5.08 2.63 2.15
CA GLN A 54 -4.83 1.20 2.09
C GLN A 54 -3.35 0.83 2.30
N LYS A 55 -2.41 1.75 2.05
CA LYS A 55 -0.97 1.49 2.26
C LYS A 55 -0.53 1.58 3.72
N ARG A 56 -1.46 1.89 4.64
CA ARG A 56 -1.17 2.16 6.06
C ARG A 56 -1.57 1.02 6.98
N PHE A 57 -2.11 -0.06 6.44
CA PHE A 57 -2.53 -1.20 7.24
C PHE A 57 -2.35 -2.54 6.52
N LEU A 58 -2.31 -3.60 7.32
CA LEU A 58 -2.41 -4.99 6.91
C LEU A 58 -3.55 -5.67 7.68
N LEU A 59 -4.22 -6.63 7.07
CA LEU A 59 -5.18 -7.50 7.72
C LEU A 59 -4.48 -8.81 8.10
N LEU A 60 -4.30 -9.05 9.38
CA LEU A 60 -3.54 -10.19 9.90
C LEU A 60 -4.42 -11.05 10.81
N CYS A 61 -4.19 -12.36 10.83
CA CYS A 61 -4.71 -13.19 11.92
C CYS A 61 -3.99 -12.87 13.24
N ARG A 62 -4.61 -13.21 14.38
CA ARG A 62 -4.05 -12.92 15.71
C ARG A 62 -2.61 -13.41 15.90
N SER A 63 -2.26 -14.60 15.41
CA SER A 63 -0.90 -15.13 15.51
C SER A 63 0.10 -14.27 14.76
N CYS A 64 -0.12 -14.04 13.46
CA CYS A 64 0.76 -13.18 12.65
C CYS A 64 0.83 -11.74 13.18
N HIS A 65 -0.27 -11.22 13.74
CA HIS A 65 -0.26 -9.91 14.38
C HIS A 65 0.60 -9.91 15.66
N GLN A 66 0.61 -10.98 16.46
CA GLN A 66 1.52 -11.06 17.60
C GLN A 66 2.98 -11.20 17.15
N ASP A 67 3.23 -12.00 16.12
CA ASP A 67 4.57 -12.23 15.58
C ASP A 67 5.20 -10.93 15.05
N ILE A 68 4.41 -10.07 14.38
CA ILE A 68 4.92 -8.78 13.85
C ILE A 68 5.43 -7.83 14.94
N HIS A 69 4.88 -7.92 16.16
CA HIS A 69 5.29 -7.09 17.29
C HIS A 69 6.46 -7.72 18.06
N ARG A 70 6.57 -9.05 18.06
CA ARG A 70 7.67 -9.77 18.72
C ARG A 70 8.95 -9.77 17.89
N ILE A 71 8.81 -9.97 16.59
CA ILE A 71 9.90 -9.98 15.61
C ILE A 71 9.57 -8.88 14.61
N PRO A 72 10.07 -7.64 14.83
CA PRO A 72 9.67 -6.49 14.04
C PRO A 72 9.99 -6.71 12.56
N LEU A 73 8.95 -6.96 11.77
CA LEU A 73 9.10 -7.09 10.33
C LEU A 73 9.47 -5.71 9.76
N PRO A 74 10.58 -5.58 9.02
CA PRO A 74 10.96 -4.31 8.40
C PRO A 74 9.82 -3.67 7.60
N ASN A 75 9.74 -2.34 7.66
CA ASN A 75 8.69 -1.56 7.00
C ASN A 75 8.60 -1.81 5.48
N HIS A 76 9.71 -2.14 4.82
CA HIS A 76 9.71 -2.46 3.39
C HIS A 76 8.96 -3.79 3.11
N LEU A 77 9.16 -4.82 3.92
CA LEU A 77 8.45 -6.10 3.78
C LEU A 77 6.96 -5.97 4.10
N GLN A 78 6.58 -5.18 5.11
CA GLN A 78 5.18 -4.86 5.38
C GLN A 78 4.51 -4.19 4.16
N ARG A 79 5.23 -3.31 3.46
CA ARG A 79 4.75 -2.66 2.24
C ARG A 79 4.69 -3.61 1.05
N ASP A 80 5.59 -4.58 0.98
CA ASP A 80 5.56 -5.61 -0.06
C ASP A 80 4.31 -6.51 0.08
N LEU A 81 3.87 -6.79 1.30
CA LEU A 81 2.58 -7.47 1.53
C LEU A 81 1.40 -6.65 0.99
N VAL A 82 1.35 -5.33 1.27
CA VAL A 82 0.32 -4.44 0.69
C VAL A 82 0.38 -4.46 -0.84
N ARG A 83 1.58 -4.52 -1.43
CA ARG A 83 1.76 -4.60 -2.89
C ARG A 83 1.25 -5.91 -3.48
N ARG A 84 1.05 -6.98 -2.72
CA ARG A 84 0.48 -8.23 -3.24
C ARG A 84 -1.03 -8.17 -3.47
N ARG A 85 -1.74 -7.18 -2.90
CA ARG A 85 -3.18 -7.00 -3.13
C ARG A 85 -3.48 -6.87 -4.61
N SER A 86 -4.54 -7.52 -5.07
CA SER A 86 -4.98 -7.40 -6.45
C SER A 86 -5.42 -5.96 -6.78
N PRO A 87 -5.32 -5.53 -8.05
CA PRO A 87 -5.76 -4.19 -8.47
C PRO A 87 -7.21 -3.86 -8.07
N GLU A 88 -8.10 -4.86 -8.12
CA GLU A 88 -9.52 -4.74 -7.77
C GLU A 88 -9.69 -4.44 -6.28
N ILE A 89 -8.97 -5.17 -5.41
CA ILE A 89 -8.97 -4.94 -3.97
C ILE A 89 -8.43 -3.55 -3.65
N ARG A 90 -7.33 -3.15 -4.28
CA ARG A 90 -6.75 -1.81 -4.07
C ARG A 90 -7.75 -0.71 -4.43
N LYS A 91 -8.45 -0.86 -5.56
CA LYS A 91 -9.49 0.07 -6.01
C LYS A 91 -10.67 0.11 -5.03
N ALA A 92 -11.17 -1.05 -4.62
CA ALA A 92 -12.28 -1.16 -3.67
C ALA A 92 -11.94 -0.53 -2.31
N LEU A 93 -10.73 -0.74 -1.81
CA LEU A 93 -10.27 -0.13 -0.56
C LEU A 93 -10.18 1.39 -0.68
N ARG A 94 -9.67 1.93 -1.79
CA ARG A 94 -9.64 3.40 -2.00
C ARG A 94 -11.05 4.00 -1.96
N ILE A 95 -12.02 3.35 -2.63
CA ILE A 95 -13.42 3.76 -2.59
C ILE A 95 -13.97 3.69 -1.15
N LEU A 96 -13.70 2.61 -0.42
CA LEU A 96 -14.15 2.44 0.96
C LEU A 96 -13.64 3.53 1.92
N PHE A 97 -12.46 4.07 1.64
CA PHE A 97 -11.83 5.13 2.40
C PHE A 97 -12.04 6.52 1.79
N ASP A 98 -12.91 6.66 0.78
CA ASP A 98 -13.21 7.92 0.11
C ASP A 98 -11.94 8.61 -0.45
N TYR A 99 -10.94 7.80 -0.86
CA TYR A 99 -9.64 8.28 -1.33
C TYR A 99 -9.63 8.40 -2.86
N ILE A 100 -9.39 9.62 -3.33
CA ILE A 100 -9.14 9.93 -4.73
C ILE A 100 -7.63 10.06 -4.92
N PRO A 101 -6.99 9.22 -5.75
CA PRO A 101 -5.57 9.37 -6.03
C PRO A 101 -5.33 10.70 -6.76
N GLU A 102 -4.35 11.45 -6.29
CA GLU A 102 -3.90 12.66 -6.98
C GLU A 102 -3.34 12.28 -8.36
N PRO A 103 -3.78 12.97 -9.44
CA PRO A 103 -3.17 12.79 -10.74
C PRO A 103 -1.70 13.21 -10.65
N TYR A 104 -0.83 12.44 -11.31
CA TYR A 104 0.58 12.80 -11.42
C TYR A 104 0.67 14.17 -12.09
N GLN A 105 1.27 15.13 -11.39
CA GLN A 105 1.66 16.41 -11.96
C GLN A 105 3.15 16.32 -12.28
N PRO A 106 3.54 16.37 -13.58
CA PRO A 106 4.96 16.46 -13.92
C PRO A 106 5.54 17.74 -13.32
N PRO A 107 6.80 17.72 -12.87
CA PRO A 107 7.49 18.94 -12.46
C PRO A 107 7.46 19.97 -13.59
N ASP A 108 7.17 21.24 -13.26
CA ASP A 108 7.11 22.33 -14.26
C ASP A 108 8.45 22.54 -15.01
N THR A 109 9.55 22.02 -14.49
CA THR A 109 10.91 22.11 -15.03
C THR A 109 11.25 20.98 -16.01
N ALA A 110 10.34 20.04 -16.25
CA ALA A 110 10.58 18.89 -17.11
C ALA A 110 10.26 19.26 -18.58
N ASP A 111 11.21 19.83 -19.32
CA ASP A 111 11.09 19.89 -20.78
C ASP A 111 11.10 18.44 -21.33
N PRO A 112 10.00 17.98 -21.95
CA PRO A 112 9.94 16.64 -22.50
C PRO A 112 11.06 16.35 -23.51
N ALA A 113 11.56 17.38 -24.21
CA ALA A 113 12.65 17.25 -25.17
C ALA A 113 13.98 16.95 -24.48
N GLU A 114 14.31 17.67 -23.39
CA GLU A 114 15.54 17.45 -22.62
C GLU A 114 15.54 16.06 -21.96
N ILE A 115 14.40 15.64 -21.38
CA ILE A 115 14.26 14.31 -20.79
C ILE A 115 14.44 13.21 -21.85
N TYR A 116 13.90 13.43 -23.06
CA TYR A 116 14.05 12.49 -24.15
C TYR A 116 15.50 12.38 -24.63
N GLU A 117 16.19 13.52 -24.78
CA GLU A 117 17.61 13.54 -25.13
C GLU A 117 18.50 12.91 -24.06
N GLU A 118 18.21 13.15 -22.78
CA GLU A 118 18.90 12.50 -21.66
C GLU A 118 18.67 10.97 -21.70
N CYS A 119 17.43 10.51 -21.90
CA CYS A 119 17.12 9.08 -22.00
C CYS A 119 17.74 8.41 -23.23
N PHE A 120 17.88 9.14 -24.34
CA PHE A 120 18.48 8.66 -25.59
C PHE A 120 20.02 8.59 -25.48
N SER A 121 20.64 9.64 -24.93
CA SER A 121 22.09 9.73 -24.73
C SER A 121 22.62 8.74 -23.69
N LEU A 122 21.85 8.47 -22.63
CA LEU A 122 22.18 7.46 -21.61
C LEU A 122 22.01 6.00 -22.07
N ARG A 123 21.58 5.74 -23.32
CA ARG A 123 21.22 4.40 -23.83
C ARG A 123 20.22 3.65 -22.94
N SER A 124 19.47 4.36 -22.10
CA SER A 124 18.45 3.81 -21.21
C SER A 124 17.22 3.26 -21.96
N LEU A 125 17.12 3.48 -23.28
CA LEU A 125 16.08 2.90 -24.14
C LEU A 125 16.09 1.37 -24.18
N ASP A 126 17.22 0.72 -23.89
CA ASP A 126 17.26 -0.75 -23.79
C ASP A 126 16.47 -1.29 -22.58
N LEU A 127 16.22 -0.47 -21.54
CA LEU A 127 15.39 -0.85 -20.39
C LEU A 127 13.89 -0.86 -20.71
N PHE A 128 13.45 -0.09 -21.71
CA PHE A 128 12.05 -0.06 -22.14
C PHE A 128 11.72 -1.12 -23.22
N ARG A 129 12.75 -1.74 -23.84
CA ARG A 129 12.59 -2.84 -24.83
C ARG A 129 12.45 -4.23 -24.23
N ALA A 130 12.65 -4.40 -22.91
CA ALA A 130 12.55 -5.69 -22.23
C ALA A 130 11.13 -6.04 -21.73
N GLY A 131 10.09 -5.48 -22.36
CA GLY A 131 8.69 -5.85 -22.13
C GLY A 131 8.14 -6.68 -23.28
N GLY A 132 8.45 -7.98 -23.27
CA GLY A 132 7.81 -9.02 -24.09
C GLY A 132 7.37 -10.16 -23.18
#